data_AF-A0A2P6NKA7-F1
#
_entry.id   AF-A0A2P6NKA7-F1
#
_cell.length_a   1.000
_cell.length_b   1.000
_cell.length_c   1.000
_cell.angle_alpha   90.00
_cell.angle_beta   90.00
_cell.angle_gamma   90.00
#
_symmetry.space_group_name_H-M   'P 1'
#
loop_
_entity.id
_entity.type
_entity.pdbx_description
1 polymer ?
#
loop_
_entity_poly.entity_id
_entity_poly.type
_entity_poly.pdbx_seq_one_letter_code
_entity_poly.pdbx_strand_id
1 'polypeptide(L)'
;MGLSNPQRQYLPTLWKPRDNRITCSSLQPKEFDPSHSTSQMKTIQSSQSLKIPAGVTVTLKSRHVTVKGTRGTLERSFKHLNVDMSLTGKEGSQKLNVSVYFASREQIAAIRTALSHVQNMITGVTKGFEYKMRLVSAHFPINAAPVDNGSTLEIRNFLGEKIVRRVSMLGDVKIDRSEKVKDELVLVGNNLEHVSQSAANIKTSCAVKNKDIRKFLDGIYVSERNVLTVLEAGHTQLQSAGQQLGA
;
A
#
# COMPACT_ATOMS: atom_id res chain seq x y z
N MET A 1 -22.72 74.00 17.31
CA MET A 1 -22.76 72.57 16.96
C MET A 1 -22.00 72.40 15.64
N GLY A 2 -20.69 72.20 15.55
CA GLY A 2 -19.76 71.61 16.50
C GLY A 2 -19.63 70.11 16.26
N LEU A 3 -19.08 69.67 15.11
CA LEU A 3 -18.42 68.37 14.95
C LEU A 3 -17.35 68.47 13.85
N SER A 4 -16.14 68.82 14.28
CA SER A 4 -14.89 68.70 13.54
C SER A 4 -14.52 67.23 13.37
N ASN A 5 -14.20 66.85 12.14
CA ASN A 5 -13.71 65.52 11.77
C ASN A 5 -12.22 65.41 12.14
N PRO A 6 -11.80 64.54 13.07
CA PRO A 6 -10.39 64.47 13.44
C PRO A 6 -9.62 63.62 12.43
N GLN A 7 -8.61 64.23 11.79
CA GLN A 7 -7.60 63.54 11.00
C GLN A 7 -6.96 62.42 11.84
N ARG A 8 -7.19 61.17 11.44
CA ARG A 8 -6.52 60.00 11.99
C ARG A 8 -5.08 60.00 11.47
N GLN A 9 -4.15 60.43 12.31
CA GLN A 9 -2.72 60.35 12.04
C GLN A 9 -2.31 58.88 11.88
N TYR A 10 -1.82 58.52 10.69
CA TYR A 10 -1.15 57.24 10.46
C TYR A 10 0.26 57.33 11.04
N LEU A 11 0.46 56.79 12.24
CA LEU A 11 1.80 56.47 12.73
C LEU A 11 2.25 55.17 12.03
N PRO A 12 3.46 55.13 11.43
CA PRO A 12 3.99 53.89 10.89
C PRO A 12 4.31 52.97 12.08
N THR A 13 3.51 51.91 12.24
CA THR A 13 3.86 50.82 13.13
C THR A 13 5.08 50.13 12.56
N LEU A 14 6.25 50.50 13.11
CA LEU A 14 7.52 49.84 12.86
C LEU A 14 7.38 48.36 13.25
N TRP A 15 7.17 47.49 12.26
CA TRP A 15 7.25 46.04 12.44
C TRP A 15 8.70 45.71 12.77
N LYS A 16 9.01 45.60 14.07
CA LYS A 16 10.27 44.97 14.50
C LYS A 16 10.13 43.46 14.27
N PRO A 17 11.08 42.81 13.58
CA PRO A 17 11.17 41.36 13.61
C PRO A 17 11.25 40.94 15.07
N ARG A 18 10.38 40.05 15.51
CA ARG A 18 10.56 39.34 16.77
C ARG A 18 11.74 38.40 16.52
N ASP A 19 12.95 38.85 16.85
CA ASP A 19 14.15 38.03 16.87
C ASP A 19 13.98 36.95 17.96
N ASN A 20 13.20 35.91 17.64
CA ASN A 20 13.19 34.66 18.38
C ASN A 20 14.44 33.83 17.98
N ARG A 21 15.62 34.44 18.03
CA ARG A 21 16.85 33.67 18.21
C ARG A 21 16.85 33.25 19.66
N ILE A 22 16.29 32.06 19.90
CA ILE A 22 16.54 31.30 21.12
C ILE A 22 18.06 31.14 21.17
N THR A 23 18.72 31.95 21.98
CA THR A 23 20.13 31.73 22.28
C THR A 23 20.25 30.39 22.96
N CYS A 24 21.27 29.62 22.58
CA CYS A 24 21.54 28.27 23.08
C CYS A 24 21.71 28.18 24.61
N SER A 25 21.65 29.31 25.32
CA SER A 25 21.86 29.47 26.75
C SER A 25 20.61 29.27 27.62
N SER A 26 19.41 29.12 27.05
CA SER A 26 18.17 28.91 27.84
C SER A 26 17.63 27.47 27.81
N LEU A 27 18.34 26.54 27.17
CA LEU A 27 18.08 25.12 27.33
C LEU A 27 18.96 24.61 28.47
N GLN A 28 18.47 24.75 29.70
CA GLN A 28 18.96 23.89 30.76
C GLN A 28 18.78 22.44 30.27
N PRO A 29 19.83 21.59 30.29
CA PRO A 29 19.63 20.18 30.05
C PRO A 29 18.59 19.73 31.07
N LYS A 30 17.46 19.19 30.60
CA LYS A 30 16.50 18.55 31.50
C LYS A 30 17.32 17.52 32.27
N GLU A 31 17.49 17.76 33.57
CA GLU A 31 18.12 16.81 34.46
C GLU A 31 17.41 15.47 34.25
N PHE A 32 18.20 14.43 34.04
CA PHE A 32 17.68 13.08 33.94
C PHE A 32 17.20 12.70 35.34
N ASP A 33 15.93 12.96 35.65
CA ASP A 33 15.29 12.53 36.89
C ASP A 33 15.18 10.99 36.88
N PRO A 34 15.98 10.24 37.67
CA PRO A 34 15.88 8.79 37.72
C PRO A 34 14.59 8.32 38.44
N SER A 35 13.86 9.25 39.07
CA SER A 35 12.59 9.02 39.76
C SER A 35 11.39 8.89 38.82
N HIS A 36 11.55 9.29 37.55
CA HIS A 36 10.55 9.07 36.49
C HIS A 36 10.95 7.90 35.60
N SER A 37 11.46 6.81 36.19
CA SER A 37 11.28 5.50 35.57
C SER A 37 9.79 5.17 35.68
N THR A 38 8.98 5.67 34.75
CA THR A 38 7.68 5.04 34.51
C THR A 38 8.01 3.60 34.19
N SER A 39 7.72 2.71 35.14
CA SER A 39 7.79 1.27 34.97
C SER A 39 6.83 0.93 33.83
N GLN A 40 7.33 1.00 32.61
CA GLN A 40 6.63 0.57 31.41
C GLN A 40 6.38 -0.92 31.63
N MET A 41 5.12 -1.27 31.93
CA MET A 41 4.70 -2.64 32.16
C MET A 41 5.10 -3.46 30.92
N LYS A 42 6.11 -4.33 31.07
CA LYS A 42 6.54 -5.25 30.03
C LYS A 42 5.74 -6.54 30.17
N THR A 43 5.07 -6.95 29.12
CA THR A 43 4.41 -8.25 29.10
C THR A 43 5.47 -9.34 29.02
N ILE A 44 5.48 -10.26 29.98
CA ILE A 44 6.51 -11.30 30.08
C ILE A 44 6.58 -12.14 28.80
N GLN A 45 5.43 -12.54 28.27
CA GLN A 45 5.32 -13.26 27.01
C GLN A 45 4.05 -12.85 26.29
N SER A 46 4.17 -12.53 25.01
CA SER A 46 3.03 -12.37 24.11
C SER A 46 3.25 -13.28 22.90
N SER A 47 2.24 -14.07 22.56
CA SER A 47 2.28 -14.99 21.43
C SER A 47 0.98 -14.95 20.64
N GLN A 48 1.07 -15.02 19.32
CA GLN A 48 -0.07 -15.19 18.44
C GLN A 48 0.24 -16.29 17.41
N SER A 49 -0.79 -17.06 17.07
CA SER A 49 -0.68 -18.17 16.12
C SER A 49 -1.55 -17.95 14.88
N LEU A 50 -1.03 -18.29 13.70
CA LEU A 50 -1.76 -18.34 12.44
C LEU A 50 -1.86 -19.78 11.94
N LYS A 51 -3.07 -20.21 11.57
CA LYS A 51 -3.32 -21.53 10.97
C LYS A 51 -2.94 -21.51 9.49
N ILE A 52 -2.16 -22.49 9.05
CA ILE A 52 -1.77 -22.62 7.63
C ILE A 52 -2.77 -23.54 6.93
N PRO A 53 -3.36 -23.14 5.79
CA PRO A 53 -4.28 -23.98 5.03
C PRO A 53 -3.54 -25.14 4.33
N ALA A 54 -4.27 -26.21 4.01
CA ALA A 54 -3.72 -27.34 3.26
C ALA A 54 -3.25 -26.92 1.85
N GLY A 55 -2.18 -27.54 1.35
CA GLY A 55 -1.61 -27.23 0.03
C GLY A 55 -0.65 -26.04 0.01
N VAL A 56 -0.36 -25.42 1.16
CA VAL A 56 0.63 -24.35 1.30
C VAL A 56 1.76 -24.84 2.18
N THR A 57 3.00 -24.72 1.70
CA THR A 57 4.20 -25.05 2.49
C THR A 57 4.89 -23.76 2.91
N VAL A 58 5.11 -23.62 4.22
CA VAL A 58 5.81 -22.46 4.80
C VAL A 58 7.13 -22.95 5.37
N THR A 59 8.24 -22.35 4.96
CA THR A 59 9.54 -22.62 5.57
C THR A 59 10.07 -21.36 6.25
N LEU A 60 10.63 -21.54 7.44
CA LEU A 60 11.21 -20.48 8.26
C LEU A 60 12.71 -20.74 8.43
N LYS A 61 13.53 -19.77 8.06
CA LYS A 61 14.98 -19.79 8.34
C LYS A 61 15.42 -18.43 8.84
N SER A 62 15.81 -18.32 10.11
CA SER A 62 16.34 -17.08 10.70
C SER A 62 15.44 -15.85 10.48
N ARG A 63 14.11 -15.98 10.71
CA ARG A 63 13.07 -14.96 10.44
C ARG A 63 12.90 -14.58 8.97
N HIS A 64 13.47 -15.35 8.05
CA HIS A 64 13.09 -15.34 6.65
C HIS A 64 11.98 -16.34 6.40
N VAL A 65 10.85 -15.85 5.91
CA VAL A 65 9.67 -16.64 5.61
C VAL A 65 9.62 -16.87 4.11
N THR A 66 9.54 -18.13 3.70
CA THR A 66 9.25 -18.50 2.32
C THR A 66 7.95 -19.30 2.30
N VAL A 67 7.02 -18.89 1.45
CA VAL A 67 5.71 -19.51 1.29
C VAL A 67 5.61 -20.02 -0.14
N LYS A 68 5.37 -21.31 -0.29
CA LYS A 68 5.12 -21.93 -1.60
C LYS A 68 3.69 -22.44 -1.66
N GLY A 69 3.07 -22.27 -2.81
CA GLY A 69 1.70 -22.68 -3.10
C GLY A 69 1.52 -22.89 -4.59
N THR A 70 0.27 -22.98 -5.02
CA THR A 70 -0.10 -23.32 -6.40
C THR A 70 0.36 -22.28 -7.42
N ARG A 71 0.29 -20.98 -7.08
CA ARG A 71 0.62 -19.88 -8.01
C ARG A 71 2.08 -19.48 -8.05
N GLY A 72 2.94 -20.06 -7.20
CA GLY A 72 4.37 -19.77 -7.17
C GLY A 72 4.96 -19.76 -5.77
N THR A 73 6.00 -18.94 -5.58
CA THR A 73 6.74 -18.82 -4.32
C THR A 73 6.91 -17.35 -3.93
N LEU A 74 6.66 -17.02 -2.68
CA LEU A 74 6.88 -15.68 -2.13
C LEU A 74 7.88 -15.75 -0.97
N GLU A 75 8.78 -14.78 -0.91
CA GLU A 75 9.80 -14.69 0.13
C GLU A 75 9.76 -13.32 0.80
N ARG A 76 9.94 -13.28 2.12
CA ARG A 76 10.01 -12.04 2.89
C ARG A 76 10.89 -12.19 4.12
N SER A 77 11.72 -11.18 4.37
CA SER A 77 12.58 -11.11 5.55
C SER A 77 11.98 -10.29 6.68
N PHE A 78 11.91 -10.84 7.89
CA PHE A 78 11.51 -10.14 9.11
C PHE A 78 12.68 -9.90 10.08
N LYS A 79 13.92 -9.88 9.56
CA LYS A 79 15.14 -9.67 10.37
C LYS A 79 15.16 -8.35 11.14
N HIS A 80 14.47 -7.33 10.65
CA HIS A 80 14.35 -6.01 11.28
C HIS A 80 13.45 -6.04 12.53
N LEU A 81 12.57 -7.04 12.67
CA LEU A 81 11.72 -7.22 13.84
C LEU A 81 12.38 -8.17 14.82
N ASN A 82 12.47 -7.77 16.09
CA ASN A 82 12.99 -8.63 17.15
C ASN A 82 11.88 -9.54 17.69
N VAL A 83 11.59 -10.60 16.95
CA VAL A 83 10.45 -11.51 17.20
C VAL A 83 10.87 -12.94 16.91
N ASP A 84 10.45 -13.87 17.76
CA ASP A 84 10.68 -15.30 17.57
C ASP A 84 9.55 -15.92 16.74
N MET A 85 9.92 -16.63 15.67
CA MET A 85 8.97 -17.31 14.79
C MET A 85 9.26 -18.80 14.80
N SER A 86 8.24 -19.60 15.11
CA SER A 86 8.33 -21.05 15.13
C SER A 86 7.17 -21.68 14.38
N LEU A 87 7.44 -22.79 13.70
CA LEU A 87 6.38 -23.65 13.14
C LEU A 87 6.05 -24.70 14.19
N THR A 88 4.79 -24.74 14.62
CA THR A 88 4.29 -25.69 15.61
C THR A 88 3.19 -26.53 14.97
N GLY A 89 3.31 -27.86 15.01
CA GLY A 89 2.28 -28.78 14.53
C GLY A 89 2.84 -30.02 13.82
N LYS A 90 2.03 -31.08 13.78
CA LYS A 90 2.28 -32.29 12.97
C LYS A 90 1.70 -32.08 11.55
N GLU A 91 2.13 -32.90 10.60
CA GLU A 91 1.63 -32.88 9.21
C GLU A 91 0.09 -32.85 9.20
N GLY A 92 -0.50 -31.81 8.60
CA GLY A 92 -1.95 -31.59 8.52
C GLY A 92 -2.52 -30.44 9.37
N SER A 93 -1.85 -30.00 10.45
CA SER A 93 -2.29 -28.84 11.26
C SER A 93 -1.14 -27.90 11.62
N GLN A 94 -0.34 -27.54 10.63
CA GLN A 94 0.77 -26.60 10.82
C GLN A 94 0.23 -25.22 11.24
N LYS A 95 0.79 -24.69 12.34
CA LYS A 95 0.53 -23.36 12.84
C LYS A 95 1.84 -22.59 12.87
N LEU A 96 1.82 -21.36 12.37
CA LEU A 96 2.91 -20.41 12.58
C LEU A 96 2.68 -19.71 13.91
N ASN A 97 3.59 -19.90 14.87
CA ASN A 97 3.56 -19.21 16.15
C ASN A 97 4.63 -18.10 16.14
N VAL A 98 4.21 -16.90 16.56
CA VAL A 98 5.06 -15.71 16.62
C VAL A 98 5.00 -15.18 18.04
N SER A 99 6.15 -15.13 18.72
CA SER A 99 6.26 -14.76 20.13
C SER A 99 7.33 -13.72 20.40
N VAL A 100 7.11 -12.90 21.42
CA VAL A 100 8.09 -11.97 21.96
C VAL A 100 8.10 -12.10 23.48
N TYR A 101 9.30 -12.07 24.06
CA TYR A 101 9.52 -12.04 25.51
C TYR A 101 9.82 -10.62 25.99
N PHE A 102 9.34 -10.28 27.19
CA PHE A 102 9.53 -8.96 27.81
C PHE A 102 9.13 -7.80 26.90
N ALA A 103 7.99 -7.94 26.23
CA ALA A 103 7.57 -7.09 25.14
C ALA A 103 7.09 -5.71 25.63
N SER A 104 7.55 -4.65 24.95
CA SER A 104 6.90 -3.33 25.01
C SER A 104 5.61 -3.34 24.17
N ARG A 105 4.74 -2.34 24.36
CA ARG A 105 3.50 -2.19 23.60
C ARG A 105 3.73 -2.20 22.07
N GLU A 106 4.82 -1.58 21.62
CA GLU A 106 5.21 -1.53 20.20
C GLU A 106 5.61 -2.91 19.67
N GLN A 107 6.35 -3.68 20.46
CA GLN A 107 6.77 -5.03 20.08
C GLN A 107 5.58 -6.00 20.04
N ILE A 108 4.59 -5.84 20.92
CA ILE A 108 3.34 -6.61 20.88
C ILE A 108 2.58 -6.33 19.58
N ALA A 109 2.55 -5.06 19.13
CA ALA A 109 1.92 -4.71 17.86
C ALA A 109 2.66 -5.32 16.65
N ALA A 110 3.99 -5.42 16.72
CA ALA A 110 4.81 -6.01 15.67
C ALA A 110 4.47 -7.49 15.39
N ILE A 111 4.10 -8.26 16.42
CA ILE A 111 3.64 -9.66 16.27
C ILE A 111 2.49 -9.74 15.27
N ARG A 112 1.46 -8.90 15.44
CA ARG A 112 0.29 -8.89 14.57
C ARG A 112 0.65 -8.49 13.15
N THR A 113 1.54 -7.52 12.97
CA THR A 113 1.99 -7.10 11.63
C THR A 113 2.68 -8.24 10.89
N ALA A 114 3.59 -8.97 11.55
CA ALA A 114 4.27 -10.11 10.96
C ALA A 114 3.27 -11.21 10.53
N LEU A 115 2.30 -11.53 11.40
CA LEU A 115 1.26 -12.50 11.06
C LEU A 115 0.38 -12.06 9.90
N SER A 116 0.00 -10.79 9.84
CA SER A 116 -0.78 -10.25 8.71
C SER A 116 0.00 -10.30 7.41
N HIS A 117 1.31 -10.00 7.42
CA HIS A 117 2.14 -10.16 6.22
C HIS A 117 2.19 -11.61 5.75
N VAL A 118 2.36 -12.58 6.65
CA VAL A 118 2.37 -14.00 6.27
C VAL A 118 0.99 -14.45 5.79
N GLN A 119 -0.09 -14.01 6.42
CA GLN A 119 -1.45 -14.29 5.96
C GLN A 119 -1.70 -13.76 4.54
N ASN A 120 -1.21 -12.55 4.25
CA ASN A 120 -1.27 -11.97 2.90
C ASN A 120 -0.42 -12.74 1.88
N MET A 121 0.74 -13.25 2.30
CA MET A 121 1.53 -14.14 1.44
C MET A 121 0.74 -15.40 1.12
N ILE A 122 0.16 -16.09 2.12
CA ILE A 122 -0.63 -17.31 1.94
C ILE A 122 -1.81 -17.08 1.00
N THR A 123 -2.59 -16.01 1.18
CA THR A 123 -3.70 -15.68 0.28
C THR A 123 -3.19 -15.31 -1.12
N GLY A 124 -2.04 -14.66 -1.24
CA GLY A 124 -1.38 -14.35 -2.50
C GLY A 124 -0.98 -15.59 -3.31
N VAL A 125 -0.39 -16.61 -2.67
CA VAL A 125 0.07 -17.82 -3.37
C VAL A 125 -1.05 -18.80 -3.69
N THR A 126 -2.15 -18.75 -2.94
CA THR A 126 -3.32 -19.63 -3.16
C THR A 126 -4.31 -19.04 -4.15
N LYS A 127 -4.68 -17.77 -3.91
CA LYS A 127 -5.74 -17.07 -4.62
C LYS A 127 -5.17 -16.01 -5.55
N GLY A 128 -4.29 -15.15 -5.03
CA GLY A 128 -3.75 -13.96 -5.71
C GLY A 128 -4.63 -12.72 -5.53
N PHE A 129 -4.09 -11.55 -5.87
CA PHE A 129 -4.74 -10.26 -5.65
C PHE A 129 -5.07 -9.55 -6.96
N GLU A 130 -6.20 -8.84 -6.95
CA GLU A 130 -6.68 -8.03 -8.06
C GLU A 130 -7.08 -6.64 -7.56
N TYR A 131 -6.49 -5.61 -8.16
CA TYR A 131 -6.85 -4.22 -7.90
C TYR A 131 -7.48 -3.65 -9.16
N LYS A 132 -8.71 -3.17 -9.05
CA LYS A 132 -9.36 -2.44 -10.14
C LYS A 132 -9.15 -0.96 -9.93
N MET A 133 -8.69 -0.28 -10.96
CA MET A 133 -8.53 1.15 -10.99
C MET A 133 -9.42 1.77 -12.07
N ARG A 134 -10.01 2.91 -11.75
CA ARG A 134 -10.85 3.70 -12.65
C ARG A 134 -10.08 4.92 -13.14
N LEU A 135 -10.14 5.17 -14.44
CA LEU A 135 -9.68 6.41 -15.06
C LEU A 135 -10.84 7.40 -15.01
N VAL A 136 -10.68 8.48 -14.25
CA VAL A 136 -11.68 9.55 -14.12
C VAL A 136 -11.19 10.76 -14.90
N SER A 137 -12.05 11.27 -15.78
CA SER A 137 -11.79 12.45 -16.60
C SER A 137 -13.06 13.26 -16.76
N ALA A 138 -12.97 14.59 -16.61
CA ALA A 138 -14.06 15.50 -16.90
C ALA A 138 -14.15 15.88 -18.39
N HIS A 139 -13.01 16.16 -19.04
CA HIS A 139 -13.01 16.69 -20.41
C HIS A 139 -12.00 16.02 -21.34
N PHE A 140 -10.74 15.87 -20.91
CA PHE A 140 -9.68 15.25 -21.74
C PHE A 140 -9.58 13.75 -21.44
N PRO A 141 -9.95 12.85 -22.38
CA PRO A 141 -9.91 11.42 -22.14
C PRO A 141 -8.46 10.95 -21.90
N ILE A 142 -8.28 10.17 -20.84
CA ILE A 142 -6.97 9.66 -20.42
C ILE A 142 -6.69 8.34 -21.13
N ASN A 143 -5.59 8.27 -21.87
CA ASN A 143 -5.18 7.06 -22.58
C ASN A 143 -4.11 6.32 -21.76
N ALA A 144 -4.45 5.18 -21.15
CA ALA A 144 -3.52 4.41 -20.30
C ALA A 144 -3.12 3.09 -20.97
N ALA A 145 -2.06 3.06 -21.78
CA ALA A 145 -1.67 1.90 -22.59
C ALA A 145 -0.67 1.01 -21.83
N PRO A 146 -0.99 -0.27 -21.57
CA PRO A 146 0.01 -1.21 -21.09
C PRO A 146 1.02 -1.49 -22.22
N VAL A 147 2.30 -1.44 -21.88
CA VAL A 147 3.46 -1.70 -22.74
C VAL A 147 4.27 -2.83 -22.10
N ASP A 148 5.13 -3.49 -22.87
CA ASP A 148 6.01 -4.56 -22.41
C ASP A 148 5.23 -5.70 -21.71
N ASN A 149 4.20 -6.21 -22.38
CA ASN A 149 3.31 -7.27 -21.87
C ASN A 149 2.69 -6.96 -20.49
N GLY A 150 2.41 -5.68 -20.21
CA GLY A 150 1.74 -5.23 -18.98
C GLY A 150 2.68 -4.91 -17.82
N SER A 151 3.99 -4.86 -18.04
CA SER A 151 4.98 -4.49 -17.02
C SER A 151 5.19 -2.97 -16.89
N THR A 152 4.96 -2.21 -17.96
CA THR A 152 5.03 -0.74 -17.96
C THR A 152 3.69 -0.16 -18.37
N LEU A 153 3.23 0.89 -17.68
CA LEU A 153 2.03 1.64 -18.06
C LEU A 153 2.42 3.00 -18.64
N GLU A 154 2.00 3.28 -19.87
CA GLU A 154 2.11 4.60 -20.48
C GLU A 154 0.79 5.35 -20.38
N ILE A 155 0.78 6.46 -19.65
CA ILE A 155 -0.36 7.37 -19.55
C ILE A 155 -0.12 8.57 -20.46
N ARG A 156 -1.05 8.81 -21.37
CA ARG A 156 -1.03 9.89 -22.36
C ARG A 156 -2.26 10.78 -22.21
N ASN A 157 -2.14 12.03 -22.64
CA ASN A 157 -3.23 13.01 -22.67
C ASN A 157 -3.85 13.33 -21.30
N PHE A 158 -3.11 13.17 -20.21
CA PHE A 158 -3.58 13.56 -18.88
C PHE A 158 -3.71 15.08 -18.80
N LEU A 159 -4.91 15.61 -18.50
CA LEU A 159 -5.23 17.05 -18.51
C LEU A 159 -4.89 17.77 -19.84
N GLY A 160 -4.74 17.05 -20.95
CA GLY A 160 -4.30 17.62 -22.24
C GLY A 160 -2.79 17.88 -22.32
N GLU A 161 -1.99 17.34 -21.39
CA GLU A 161 -0.54 17.42 -21.46
C GLU A 161 0.01 16.59 -22.62
N LYS A 162 1.02 17.13 -23.33
CA LYS A 162 1.77 16.42 -24.37
C LYS A 162 2.78 15.41 -23.83
N ILE A 163 3.01 15.41 -22.51
CA ILE A 163 4.01 14.55 -21.85
C ILE A 163 3.42 13.15 -21.67
N VAL A 164 4.20 12.13 -22.03
CA VAL A 164 3.88 10.73 -21.75
C VAL A 164 4.44 10.35 -20.39
N ARG A 165 3.55 10.01 -19.45
CA ARG A 165 3.96 9.55 -18.11
C ARG A 165 4.12 8.03 -18.14
N ARG A 166 5.34 7.54 -17.92
CA ARG A 166 5.65 6.10 -17.86
C ARG A 166 5.74 5.67 -16.41
N VAL A 167 5.06 4.58 -16.06
CA VAL A 167 5.14 3.97 -14.72
C VAL A 167 5.52 2.51 -14.88
N SER A 168 6.67 2.13 -14.34
CA SER A 168 7.12 0.73 -14.27
C SER A 168 6.49 0.02 -13.08
N MET A 169 5.97 -1.19 -13.29
CA MET A 169 5.44 -2.01 -12.21
C MET A 169 6.54 -2.71 -11.43
N LEU A 170 6.23 -3.07 -10.18
CA LEU A 170 7.17 -3.74 -9.29
C LEU A 170 6.99 -5.26 -9.34
N GLY A 171 8.08 -5.99 -9.58
CA GLY A 171 8.10 -7.45 -9.61
C GLY A 171 7.15 -8.03 -10.66
N ASP A 172 6.44 -9.09 -10.29
CA ASP A 172 5.61 -9.88 -11.23
C ASP A 172 4.17 -9.37 -11.38
N VAL A 173 3.94 -8.07 -11.19
CA VAL A 173 2.60 -7.47 -11.31
C VAL A 173 2.30 -7.19 -12.79
N LYS A 174 1.17 -7.71 -13.26
CA LYS A 174 0.67 -7.47 -14.62
C LYS A 174 -0.47 -6.47 -14.63
N ILE A 175 -0.49 -5.66 -15.67
CA ILE A 175 -1.56 -4.71 -15.94
C ILE A 175 -2.31 -5.12 -17.19
N ASP A 176 -3.62 -5.25 -17.05
CA ASP A 176 -4.54 -5.46 -18.15
C ASP A 176 -5.58 -4.33 -18.20
N ARG A 177 -6.04 -4.02 -19.41
CA ARG A 177 -7.24 -3.19 -19.58
C ARG A 177 -8.46 -4.09 -19.52
N SER A 178 -9.47 -3.70 -18.74
CA SER A 178 -10.72 -4.47 -18.68
C SER A 178 -11.46 -4.36 -20.01
N GLU A 179 -11.89 -5.49 -20.56
CA GLU A 179 -12.75 -5.52 -21.75
C GLU A 179 -14.21 -5.22 -21.39
N LYS A 180 -14.60 -5.54 -20.14
CA LYS A 180 -16.00 -5.49 -19.69
C LYS A 180 -16.48 -4.08 -19.42
N VAL A 181 -15.60 -3.23 -18.90
CA VAL A 181 -15.93 -1.87 -18.53
C VAL A 181 -14.89 -0.93 -19.09
N LYS A 182 -15.37 0.12 -19.76
CA LYS A 182 -14.54 1.19 -20.29
C LYS A 182 -13.81 1.90 -19.15
N ASP A 183 -12.60 2.39 -19.46
CA ASP A 183 -11.82 3.26 -18.56
C ASP A 183 -11.50 2.58 -17.21
N GLU A 184 -11.28 1.26 -17.27
CA GLU A 184 -10.87 0.42 -16.13
C GLU A 184 -9.53 -0.28 -16.41
N LEU A 185 -8.66 -0.23 -15.41
CA LEU A 185 -7.36 -0.88 -15.40
C LEU A 185 -7.34 -1.92 -14.29
N VAL A 186 -6.95 -3.15 -14.61
CA VAL A 186 -6.89 -4.25 -13.67
C VAL A 186 -5.42 -4.58 -13.41
N LEU A 187 -4.98 -4.49 -12.16
CA LEU A 187 -3.67 -4.96 -11.74
C LEU A 187 -3.80 -6.32 -11.07
N VAL A 188 -3.06 -7.29 -11.60
CA VAL A 188 -3.02 -8.66 -11.07
C VAL A 188 -1.63 -8.97 -10.57
N GLY A 189 -1.54 -9.55 -9.38
CA GLY A 189 -0.27 -10.04 -8.86
C GLY A 189 -0.41 -10.97 -7.66
N ASN A 190 0.67 -11.70 -7.38
CA ASN A 190 0.72 -12.63 -6.26
C ASN A 190 1.07 -11.91 -4.94
N ASN A 191 1.94 -10.90 -4.98
CA ASN A 191 2.36 -10.13 -3.81
C ASN A 191 1.53 -8.84 -3.64
N LEU A 192 0.75 -8.75 -2.56
CA LEU A 192 -0.11 -7.60 -2.26
C LEU A 192 0.65 -6.28 -2.18
N GLU A 193 1.87 -6.30 -1.63
CA GLU A 193 2.66 -5.08 -1.44
C GLU A 193 3.14 -4.51 -2.77
N HIS A 194 3.55 -5.38 -3.69
CA HIS A 194 3.96 -4.94 -5.02
C HIS A 194 2.77 -4.44 -5.83
N VAL A 195 1.61 -5.11 -5.76
CA VAL A 195 0.37 -4.68 -6.44
C VAL A 195 -0.09 -3.33 -5.91
N SER A 196 -0.16 -3.17 -4.59
CA SER A 196 -0.62 -1.94 -3.95
C SER A 196 0.34 -0.76 -4.18
N GLN A 197 1.65 -0.99 -4.09
CA GLN A 197 2.65 0.03 -4.38
C GLN A 197 2.63 0.46 -5.85
N SER A 198 2.46 -0.50 -6.76
CA SER A 198 2.32 -0.23 -8.20
C SER A 198 1.09 0.64 -8.48
N ALA A 199 -0.07 0.31 -7.90
CA ALA A 199 -1.28 1.13 -7.97
C ALA A 199 -1.08 2.54 -7.38
N ALA A 200 -0.34 2.65 -6.27
CA ALA A 200 0.00 3.95 -5.67
C ALA A 200 0.94 4.79 -6.54
N ASN A 201 1.89 4.15 -7.23
CA ASN A 201 2.79 4.82 -8.17
C ASN A 201 2.01 5.38 -9.37
N ILE A 202 1.04 4.63 -9.89
CA ILE A 202 0.14 5.11 -10.96
C ILE A 202 -0.65 6.33 -10.49
N LYS A 203 -1.28 6.26 -9.31
CA LYS A 203 -2.05 7.37 -8.75
C LYS A 203 -1.19 8.62 -8.53
N THR A 204 -0.02 8.45 -7.93
CA THR A 204 0.92 9.56 -7.66
C THR A 204 1.45 10.16 -8.95
N SER A 205 1.71 9.34 -9.97
CA SER A 205 2.11 9.80 -11.30
C SER A 205 1.01 10.65 -11.93
N CYS A 206 -0.27 10.33 -11.73
CA CYS A 206 -1.43 11.11 -12.19
C CYS A 206 -1.91 12.19 -11.22
N ALA A 207 -1.11 12.63 -10.26
CA ALA A 207 -1.52 13.69 -9.36
C ALA A 207 -1.56 15.05 -10.08
N VAL A 208 -2.67 15.78 -9.93
CA VAL A 208 -2.80 17.15 -10.42
C VAL A 208 -1.97 18.09 -9.53
N LYS A 209 -1.06 18.85 -10.14
CA LYS A 209 -0.23 19.85 -9.45
C LYS A 209 -0.64 21.27 -9.85
N ASN A 210 -0.44 22.23 -8.94
CA ASN A 210 -0.66 23.66 -9.17
C ASN A 210 -2.08 24.05 -9.63
N LYS A 211 -3.09 23.22 -9.32
CA LYS A 211 -4.52 23.46 -9.57
C LYS A 211 -5.32 23.05 -8.34
N ASP A 212 -6.56 23.53 -8.24
CA ASP A 212 -7.46 23.14 -7.16
C ASP A 212 -7.96 21.70 -7.32
N ILE A 213 -7.55 20.83 -6.40
CA ILE A 213 -7.90 19.41 -6.35
C ILE A 213 -9.40 19.13 -6.17
N ARG A 214 -10.17 20.11 -5.69
CA ARG A 214 -11.62 19.94 -5.46
C ARG A 214 -12.43 20.12 -6.74
N LYS A 215 -11.87 20.85 -7.71
CA LYS A 215 -12.49 21.08 -9.01
C LYS A 215 -11.95 20.13 -10.07
N PHE A 216 -10.65 19.83 -10.03
CA PHE A 216 -9.99 18.90 -10.94
C PHE A 216 -9.86 17.53 -10.28
N LEU A 217 -10.89 16.70 -10.46
CA LEU A 217 -10.93 15.32 -9.95
C LEU A 217 -10.27 14.31 -10.90
N ASP A 218 -9.73 14.77 -12.03
CA ASP A 218 -9.09 13.93 -13.05
C ASP A 218 -7.92 13.13 -12.46
N GLY A 219 -7.89 11.84 -12.73
CA GLY A 219 -6.90 10.94 -12.13
C GLY A 219 -7.22 9.48 -12.33
N ILE A 220 -6.32 8.62 -11.84
CA ILE A 220 -6.52 7.17 -11.81
C ILE A 220 -6.61 6.75 -10.34
N TYR A 221 -7.75 6.17 -9.97
CA TYR A 221 -8.05 5.83 -8.58
C TYR A 221 -8.35 4.34 -8.44
N VAL A 222 -7.99 3.76 -7.30
CA VAL A 222 -8.38 2.39 -6.96
C VAL A 222 -9.86 2.39 -6.58
N SER A 223 -10.67 1.64 -7.32
CA SER A 223 -12.10 1.47 -7.04
C SER A 223 -12.35 0.27 -6.15
N GLU A 224 -11.73 -0.87 -6.46
CA GLU A 224 -11.94 -2.13 -5.74
C GLU A 224 -10.61 -2.79 -5.41
N ARG A 225 -10.61 -3.49 -4.27
CA ARG A 225 -9.51 -4.34 -3.82
C ARG A 225 -10.07 -5.71 -3.56
N ASN A 226 -9.85 -6.61 -4.51
CA ASN A 226 -10.42 -7.94 -4.48
C ASN A 226 -9.32 -9.00 -4.38
N VAL A 227 -9.72 -10.16 -3.88
CA VAL A 227 -8.90 -11.37 -3.93
C VAL A 227 -9.44 -12.20 -5.09
N LEU A 228 -8.57 -12.67 -5.97
CA LEU A 228 -8.97 -13.50 -7.09
C LEU A 228 -9.58 -14.80 -6.56
N THR A 229 -10.80 -15.12 -6.96
CA THR A 229 -11.36 -16.43 -6.62
C THR A 229 -10.63 -17.49 -7.42
N VAL A 230 -10.19 -18.55 -6.75
CA VAL A 230 -9.65 -19.74 -7.41
C VAL A 230 -10.70 -20.21 -8.41
N LEU A 231 -10.39 -20.13 -9.70
CA LEU A 231 -11.11 -20.95 -10.67
C LEU A 231 -10.70 -22.38 -10.32
N GLU A 232 -11.65 -23.16 -9.80
CA GLU A 232 -11.50 -24.62 -9.78
C GLU A 232 -11.07 -25.03 -11.18
N ALA A 233 -9.99 -25.81 -11.26
CA ALA A 233 -9.37 -26.22 -12.51
C ALA A 233 -10.38 -26.99 -13.36
N GLY A 234 -11.02 -26.29 -14.29
CA GLY A 234 -12.05 -26.84 -15.16
C GLY A 234 -12.77 -25.73 -15.92
N HIS A 235 -12.09 -25.10 -16.88
CA HIS A 235 -12.63 -24.60 -18.15
C HIS A 235 -11.59 -23.69 -18.83
N THR A 236 -10.52 -24.31 -19.33
CA THR A 236 -9.90 -23.84 -20.57
C THR A 236 -10.74 -24.37 -21.73
N GLN A 237 -11.36 -23.47 -22.50
CA GLN A 237 -11.20 -23.35 -23.96
C GLN A 237 -12.00 -22.14 -24.44
N LEU A 238 -11.27 -21.14 -24.93
CA LEU A 238 -11.73 -20.25 -25.98
C LEU A 238 -12.04 -21.11 -27.22
N GLN A 239 -13.26 -21.05 -27.73
CA GLN A 239 -13.51 -21.17 -29.17
C GLN A 239 -14.56 -20.15 -29.57
N SER A 240 -14.08 -19.04 -30.12
CA SER A 240 -14.78 -18.30 -31.17
C SER A 240 -14.81 -19.16 -32.43
N ALA A 241 -16.00 -19.54 -32.89
CA ALA A 241 -16.25 -19.83 -34.30
C ALA A 241 -17.77 -19.72 -34.54
N GLY A 242 -18.17 -18.75 -35.35
CA GLY A 242 -19.46 -18.84 -36.01
C GLY A 242 -19.48 -19.95 -37.05
N GLN A 243 -20.69 -20.15 -37.60
CA GLN A 243 -21.01 -20.81 -38.87
C GLN A 243 -21.46 -22.28 -38.80
N GLN A 244 -22.79 -22.47 -38.91
CA GLN A 244 -23.54 -23.48 -39.68
C GLN A 244 -25.03 -23.09 -39.55
N LEU A 245 -25.66 -22.40 -40.51
CA LEU A 245 -26.37 -22.95 -41.68
C LEU A 245 -27.10 -24.27 -41.38
N GLY A 246 -28.44 -24.23 -41.36
CA GLY A 246 -29.29 -25.42 -41.49
C GLY A 246 -30.62 -25.42 -40.73
N ALA A 247 -31.62 -24.67 -41.23
CA ALA A 247 -33.04 -25.05 -41.40
C ALA A 247 -33.80 -23.85 -41.96
#